data_AF-I4M7N8-F1
#
_entry.id   AF-I4M7N8-F1
#
_cell.length_a   1.000
_cell.length_b   1.000
_cell.length_c   1.000
_cell.angle_alpha   90.00
_cell.angle_beta   90.00
_cell.angle_gamma   90.00
#
_symmetry.space_group_name_H-M   'P 1'
#
loop_
_entity.id
_entity.type
_entity.pdbx_description
1 polymer ?
#
loop_
_entity_poly.entity_id
_entity_poly.type
_entity_poly.pdbx_seq_one_letter_code
_entity_poly.pdbx_strand_id
1 'polypeptide(L)'
;MGGGSALDSASAKPAKFIGEDRSMPASEESREASTDSTTTNDPSLAWTREDFNISADGKTIGGRKDVHYPDTGQTVNEYVDGLSEKGKEKLKKNHHIVIPEGIEVIHECAFTGHAKQVGNKQHEHIDGETYIEGVTLPQSLKIIEYGAFGWNKIKGTVTIPKNVISIHSAAFVANEIEKVVFEGVLDGKGKEHDTDADPYYLAGVGEKAFQGNKISEIVVKDNLGKYKLYPSNNPQKSDSVFDNQNPGPFTIEVGEEYKRPITITQENGNYSIGVVEGFKENGNPVQIENSSYFKKNNDGKYVAVKTGKLEGQCLFYDMLNNNFRVLGVSHFTYNIIPKSKIYTVTFVNGTDQNYAKVQVKENKSIKDKSVAGQVMPDNPSKAGYTFRGWSADKTGKDKTKEFSAATQVTGDMTVYAIYTPTPAVLNAVPTLIVQDKTITEGDPLDLRSLIVSATDKEDGDLKNKVQITNNGGFDNSKVGSYVITFSVTDNGGATATASATVTVTKKPTPPTPPELEPEVESEPESVPATSQPEQPEQPEQQQAERVVKHLPKTGSTTTPVLASAIASLFAGLVELVAALKYLRKN
;
A
#
# COMPACT_ATOMS: atom_id res chain seq x y z
N MET A 1 27.79 -69.05 26.61
CA MET A 1 26.75 -69.32 27.64
C MET A 1 26.04 -67.99 27.86
N GLY A 2 24.86 -67.71 27.35
CA GLY A 2 23.67 -68.56 27.23
C GLY A 2 22.72 -68.16 28.36
N GLY A 3 21.77 -67.26 28.08
CA GLY A 3 20.78 -66.79 29.07
C GLY A 3 19.88 -65.71 28.48
N GLY A 4 18.94 -66.12 27.62
CA GLY A 4 17.85 -65.27 27.16
C GLY A 4 16.72 -65.21 28.20
N SER A 5 16.00 -64.09 28.22
CA SER A 5 14.61 -64.06 28.67
C SER A 5 13.86 -63.09 27.77
N ALA A 6 12.73 -63.57 27.25
CA ALA A 6 11.88 -62.92 26.28
C ALA A 6 10.57 -62.51 26.97
N LEU A 7 10.04 -61.38 26.50
CA LEU A 7 8.63 -60.97 26.47
C LEU A 7 7.96 -60.66 27.81
N ASP A 8 7.61 -59.38 27.98
CA ASP A 8 6.23 -59.05 28.27
C ASP A 8 5.81 -57.78 27.50
N SER A 9 4.79 -57.95 26.65
CA SER A 9 4.24 -56.92 25.77
C SER A 9 2.96 -56.37 26.39
N ALA A 10 3.10 -55.33 27.22
CA ALA A 10 1.97 -54.56 27.73
C ALA A 10 1.62 -53.43 26.75
N SER A 11 0.51 -53.62 26.03
CA SER A 11 -0.13 -52.66 25.15
C SER A 11 -0.55 -51.40 25.94
N ALA A 12 0.21 -50.31 25.81
CA ALA A 12 -0.21 -48.99 26.26
C ALA A 12 -1.23 -48.42 25.24
N LYS A 13 -2.50 -48.38 25.63
CA LYS A 13 -3.56 -47.68 24.90
C LYS A 13 -3.15 -46.20 24.71
N PRO A 14 -3.35 -45.60 23.53
CA PRO A 14 -3.09 -44.19 23.35
C PRO A 14 -4.06 -43.38 24.22
N ALA A 15 -3.51 -42.57 25.12
CA ALA A 15 -4.26 -41.55 25.82
C ALA A 15 -4.86 -40.60 24.79
N LYS A 16 -6.18 -40.48 24.84
CA LYS A 16 -6.98 -39.61 23.98
C LYS A 16 -6.63 -38.16 24.33
N PHE A 17 -5.71 -37.56 23.59
CA PHE A 17 -5.44 -36.12 23.67
C PHE A 17 -6.73 -35.37 23.32
N ILE A 18 -7.29 -34.72 24.33
CA ILE A 18 -8.38 -33.75 24.20
C ILE A 18 -7.79 -32.59 23.38
N GLY A 19 -8.50 -32.17 22.33
CA GLY A 19 -8.00 -31.22 21.34
C GLY A 19 -7.58 -29.89 21.98
N GLU A 20 -6.27 -29.69 22.11
CA GLU A 20 -5.70 -28.35 22.09
C GLU A 20 -5.92 -27.78 20.71
N ASP A 21 -6.45 -26.57 20.66
CA ASP A 21 -6.60 -25.79 19.44
C ASP A 21 -5.24 -25.66 18.75
N ARG A 22 -5.05 -26.41 17.67
CA ARG A 22 -3.77 -26.52 16.93
C ARG A 22 -3.48 -25.30 16.05
N SER A 23 -4.35 -24.29 16.11
CA SER A 23 -4.22 -23.04 15.39
C SER A 23 -3.96 -21.91 16.39
N MET A 24 -2.72 -21.75 16.85
CA MET A 24 -2.29 -20.48 17.43
C MET A 24 -1.65 -19.63 16.34
N PRO A 25 -2.40 -18.75 15.65
CA PRO A 25 -1.82 -17.81 14.72
C PRO A 25 -0.93 -16.79 15.47
N ALA A 26 -0.11 -16.03 14.73
CA ALA A 26 0.60 -14.89 15.30
C ALA A 26 -0.37 -13.96 16.05
N SER A 27 0.06 -13.44 17.20
CA SER A 27 -0.72 -12.50 18.00
C SER A 27 -1.00 -11.19 17.23
N GLU A 28 -2.05 -10.46 17.63
CA GLU A 28 -2.33 -9.12 17.10
C GLU A 28 -1.11 -8.19 17.28
N GLU A 29 -0.45 -8.28 18.43
CA GLU A 29 0.79 -7.55 18.75
C GLU A 29 1.91 -7.87 17.75
N SER A 30 2.14 -9.16 17.43
CA SER A 30 3.10 -9.57 16.39
C SER A 30 2.72 -9.14 14.98
N ARG A 31 1.42 -9.04 14.66
CA ARG A 31 0.96 -8.57 13.36
C ARG A 31 1.11 -7.07 13.21
N GLU A 32 0.76 -6.29 14.24
CA GLU A 32 0.95 -4.83 14.26
C GLU A 32 2.43 -4.44 14.23
N ALA A 33 3.31 -5.25 14.82
CA ALA A 33 4.75 -5.08 14.76
C ALA A 33 5.38 -5.43 13.39
N SER A 34 4.62 -6.07 12.50
CA SER A 34 5.05 -6.45 11.15
C SER A 34 4.64 -5.39 10.14
N THR A 35 5.59 -4.87 9.36
CA THR A 35 5.32 -3.83 8.35
C THR A 35 4.93 -4.42 6.99
N ASP A 36 4.28 -5.59 6.96
CA ASP A 36 3.93 -6.26 5.72
C ASP A 36 2.93 -5.42 4.91
N SER A 37 3.40 -4.83 3.80
CA SER A 37 2.57 -4.14 2.81
C SER A 37 1.69 -5.10 1.99
N THR A 38 1.81 -6.41 2.22
CA THR A 38 1.06 -7.46 1.52
C THR A 38 0.29 -8.34 2.51
N THR A 39 -0.71 -7.77 3.17
CA THR A 39 -1.76 -8.60 3.80
C THR A 39 -2.44 -9.44 2.72
N THR A 40 -2.01 -10.69 2.55
CA THR A 40 -2.69 -11.64 1.67
C THR A 40 -4.04 -11.98 2.29
N ASN A 41 -5.12 -11.44 1.73
CA ASN A 41 -6.50 -11.75 2.12
C ASN A 41 -6.93 -13.20 1.75
N ASP A 42 -5.98 -14.06 1.40
CA ASP A 42 -6.19 -15.49 1.09
C ASP A 42 -5.86 -16.33 2.34
N PRO A 43 -6.86 -16.92 3.02
CA PRO A 43 -6.65 -17.75 4.20
C PRO A 43 -5.75 -18.97 3.95
N SER A 44 -5.62 -19.43 2.70
CA SER A 44 -4.77 -20.58 2.35
C SER A 44 -3.27 -20.25 2.41
N LEU A 45 -2.93 -18.95 2.39
CA LEU A 45 -1.56 -18.44 2.52
C LEU A 45 -1.19 -18.09 3.96
N ALA A 46 -2.10 -18.28 4.92
CA ALA A 46 -1.81 -18.13 6.34
C ALA A 46 -0.85 -19.23 6.81
N TRP A 47 0.21 -18.83 7.52
CA TRP A 47 1.18 -19.76 8.10
C TRP A 47 0.64 -20.41 9.38
N THR A 48 0.88 -21.71 9.50
CA THR A 48 0.40 -22.58 10.57
C THR A 48 1.57 -23.42 11.10
N ARG A 49 1.41 -24.02 12.28
CA ARG A 49 2.46 -24.87 12.88
C ARG A 49 2.87 -26.05 12.00
N GLU A 50 1.98 -26.56 11.15
CA GLU A 50 2.28 -27.67 10.21
C GLU A 50 3.20 -27.25 9.05
N ASP A 51 3.36 -25.96 8.80
CA ASP A 51 4.26 -25.44 7.76
C ASP A 51 5.73 -25.43 8.24
N PHE A 52 5.97 -25.75 9.51
CA PHE A 52 7.29 -25.73 10.14
C PHE A 52 7.66 -27.10 10.71
N ASN A 53 8.96 -27.42 10.68
CA ASN A 53 9.47 -28.57 11.41
C ASN A 53 9.73 -28.15 12.87
N ILE A 54 8.80 -28.52 13.75
CA ILE A 54 8.81 -28.13 15.16
C ILE A 54 9.19 -29.34 16.03
N SER A 55 9.97 -29.09 17.08
CA SER A 55 10.32 -30.06 18.11
C SER A 55 9.09 -30.66 18.81
N ALA A 56 9.28 -31.81 19.47
CA ALA A 56 8.19 -32.55 20.11
C ALA A 56 7.49 -31.78 21.26
N ASP A 57 8.21 -30.90 21.94
CA ASP A 57 7.66 -30.01 22.97
C ASP A 57 6.92 -28.80 22.39
N GLY A 58 6.94 -28.62 21.08
CA GLY A 58 6.27 -27.55 20.38
C GLY A 58 6.97 -26.18 20.46
N LYS A 59 8.20 -26.09 20.96
CA LYS A 59 8.81 -24.78 21.27
C LYS A 59 9.91 -24.35 20.32
N THR A 60 10.50 -25.28 19.58
CA THR A 60 11.69 -25.02 18.76
C THR A 60 11.42 -25.33 17.30
N ILE A 61 11.76 -24.41 16.40
CA ILE A 61 11.78 -24.66 14.95
C ILE A 61 13.19 -25.07 14.52
N GLY A 62 13.27 -26.10 13.68
CA GLY A 62 14.53 -26.65 13.17
C GLY A 62 15.17 -27.59 14.18
N GLY A 63 16.50 -27.59 14.23
CA GLY A 63 17.27 -28.45 15.12
C GLY A 63 18.37 -29.19 14.39
N ARG A 64 18.86 -30.26 15.03
CA ARG A 64 19.81 -31.19 14.45
C ARG A 64 19.27 -32.61 14.49
N LYS A 65 19.57 -33.40 13.46
CA LYS A 65 19.18 -34.81 13.38
C LYS A 65 20.34 -35.63 12.83
N ASP A 66 20.59 -36.76 13.47
CA ASP A 66 21.53 -37.75 12.96
C ASP A 66 20.95 -38.48 11.75
N VAL A 67 21.64 -38.37 10.61
CA VAL A 67 21.30 -39.02 9.35
C VAL A 67 22.38 -40.03 9.00
N HIS A 68 21.98 -41.29 8.85
CA HIS A 68 22.89 -42.36 8.44
C HIS A 68 22.93 -42.47 6.92
N TYR A 69 24.13 -42.42 6.35
CA TYR A 69 24.42 -42.54 4.93
C TYR A 69 24.93 -43.94 4.61
N PRO A 70 24.11 -44.83 4.03
CA PRO A 70 24.48 -46.23 3.80
C PRO A 70 25.70 -46.38 2.89
N ASP A 71 25.86 -45.48 1.93
CA ASP A 71 26.93 -45.54 0.93
C ASP A 71 28.32 -45.22 1.51
N THR A 72 28.37 -44.42 2.58
CA THR A 72 29.61 -44.05 3.27
C THR A 72 29.77 -44.74 4.63
N GLY A 73 28.70 -45.36 5.14
CA GLY A 73 28.62 -45.91 6.49
C GLY A 73 28.66 -44.87 7.60
N GLN A 74 28.58 -43.58 7.28
CA GLN A 74 28.70 -42.48 8.24
C GLN A 74 27.35 -42.06 8.78
N THR A 75 27.33 -41.64 10.05
CA THR A 75 26.22 -40.88 10.62
C THR A 75 26.66 -39.43 10.71
N VAL A 76 25.96 -38.55 10.01
CA VAL A 76 26.23 -37.11 9.99
C VAL A 76 25.13 -36.43 10.78
N ASN A 77 25.52 -35.49 11.63
CA ASN A 77 24.57 -34.66 12.35
C ASN A 77 24.20 -33.45 11.47
N GLU A 78 22.97 -33.45 10.96
CA GLU A 78 22.52 -32.51 9.94
C GLU A 78 21.52 -31.50 10.49
N TYR A 79 21.51 -30.30 9.89
CA TYR A 79 20.51 -29.29 10.19
C TYR A 79 19.14 -29.74 9.71
N VAL A 80 18.15 -29.55 10.57
CA VAL A 80 16.75 -29.70 10.21
C VAL A 80 16.25 -28.36 9.70
N ASP A 81 15.82 -28.34 8.43
CA ASP A 81 15.15 -27.20 7.82
C ASP A 81 13.96 -26.76 8.67
N GLY A 82 13.79 -25.46 8.88
CA GLY A 82 12.72 -24.88 9.67
C GLY A 82 11.37 -25.01 8.99
N LEU A 83 11.33 -25.11 7.66
CA LEU A 83 10.12 -25.34 6.88
C LEU A 83 9.90 -26.83 6.64
N SER A 84 8.66 -27.27 6.87
CA SER A 84 8.21 -28.56 6.38
C SER A 84 8.07 -28.51 4.85
N GLU A 85 7.90 -29.66 4.20
CA GLU A 85 7.63 -29.70 2.75
C GLU A 85 6.39 -28.88 2.38
N LYS A 86 5.36 -28.87 3.25
CA LYS A 86 4.17 -28.02 3.11
C LYS A 86 4.54 -26.54 3.18
N GLY A 87 5.40 -26.15 4.13
CA GLY A 87 5.90 -24.79 4.27
C GLY A 87 6.71 -24.33 3.07
N LYS A 88 7.56 -25.19 2.50
CA LYS A 88 8.34 -24.88 1.29
C LYS A 88 7.45 -24.61 0.08
N GLU A 89 6.40 -25.42 -0.11
CA GLU A 89 5.41 -25.17 -1.18
C GLU A 89 4.62 -23.88 -0.96
N LYS A 90 4.34 -23.54 0.32
CA LYS A 90 3.71 -22.27 0.67
C LYS A 90 4.63 -21.07 0.42
N LEU A 91 5.91 -21.21 0.73
CA LEU A 91 6.92 -20.16 0.52
C LEU A 91 6.97 -19.71 -0.95
N LYS A 92 6.80 -20.63 -1.91
CA LYS A 92 6.75 -20.28 -3.35
C LYS A 92 5.59 -19.34 -3.74
N LYS A 93 4.58 -19.20 -2.88
CA LYS A 93 3.38 -18.38 -3.11
C LYS A 93 3.33 -17.17 -2.18
N ASN A 94 3.87 -17.30 -0.98
CA ASN A 94 3.95 -16.25 0.02
C ASN A 94 5.39 -16.21 0.56
N HIS A 95 6.18 -15.22 0.14
CA HIS A 95 7.59 -15.10 0.54
C HIS A 95 7.77 -14.48 1.94
N HIS A 96 6.68 -14.03 2.57
CA HIS A 96 6.68 -13.50 3.93
C HIS A 96 6.23 -14.58 4.91
N ILE A 97 7.14 -15.10 5.73
CA ILE A 97 6.83 -16.13 6.70
C ILE A 97 6.26 -15.52 7.99
N VAL A 98 5.25 -16.15 8.56
CA VAL A 98 4.69 -15.75 9.87
C VAL A 98 4.89 -16.89 10.83
N ILE A 99 5.79 -16.71 11.80
CA ILE A 99 6.11 -17.75 12.77
C ILE A 99 5.03 -17.76 13.86
N PRO A 100 4.41 -18.92 14.17
CA PRO A 100 3.32 -19.02 15.15
C PRO A 100 3.74 -18.67 16.58
N GLU A 101 2.79 -18.20 17.39
CA GLU A 101 3.00 -18.05 18.84
C GLU A 101 3.27 -19.41 19.52
N GLY A 102 3.91 -19.34 20.68
CA GLY A 102 4.37 -20.48 21.45
C GLY A 102 5.74 -21.03 21.02
N ILE A 103 6.28 -20.57 19.89
CA ILE A 103 7.67 -20.84 19.50
C ILE A 103 8.61 -19.95 20.33
N GLU A 104 9.53 -20.57 21.05
CA GLU A 104 10.50 -19.91 21.93
C GLU A 104 11.91 -19.86 21.29
N VAL A 105 12.25 -20.81 20.41
CA VAL A 105 13.59 -20.91 19.80
C VAL A 105 13.50 -21.13 18.29
N ILE A 106 14.26 -20.34 17.53
CA ILE A 106 14.60 -20.66 16.14
C ILE A 106 16.03 -21.18 16.13
N HIS A 107 16.18 -22.48 15.86
CA HIS A 107 17.44 -23.17 15.96
C HIS A 107 18.40 -22.82 14.82
N GLU A 108 19.67 -23.18 14.99
CA GLU A 108 20.73 -22.86 14.05
C GLU A 108 20.40 -23.29 12.62
N CYS A 109 20.65 -22.38 11.68
CA CYS A 109 20.42 -22.53 10.26
C CYS A 109 19.00 -22.97 9.84
N ALA A 110 17.98 -22.86 10.72
CA ALA A 110 16.63 -23.35 10.43
C ALA A 110 16.06 -22.76 9.13
N PHE A 111 16.23 -21.48 8.88
CA PHE A 111 15.75 -20.82 7.66
C PHE A 111 16.89 -20.26 6.81
N THR A 112 18.09 -20.84 6.88
CA THR A 112 19.22 -20.39 6.07
C THR A 112 18.94 -20.57 4.58
N GLY A 113 19.07 -19.49 3.80
CA GLY A 113 19.04 -19.55 2.35
C GLY A 113 20.39 -19.99 1.75
N HIS A 114 20.46 -20.09 0.42
CA HIS A 114 21.69 -20.44 -0.27
C HIS A 114 22.31 -19.24 -1.01
N ALA A 115 23.64 -19.25 -1.12
CA ALA A 115 24.39 -18.23 -1.82
C ALA A 115 25.50 -18.87 -2.67
N LYS A 116 25.74 -18.32 -3.87
CA LYS A 116 26.86 -18.70 -4.74
C LYS A 116 28.21 -18.32 -4.12
N GLN A 117 28.23 -17.20 -3.38
CA GLN A 117 29.42 -16.69 -2.70
C GLN A 117 29.04 -16.12 -1.33
N VAL A 118 29.83 -16.49 -0.32
CA VAL A 118 29.73 -15.99 1.05
C VAL A 118 30.99 -15.20 1.39
N GLY A 119 30.86 -13.93 1.78
CA GLY A 119 31.99 -13.13 2.21
C GLY A 119 31.70 -11.64 2.40
N ASN A 120 32.65 -10.94 3.04
CA ASN A 120 32.51 -9.56 3.53
C ASN A 120 32.21 -8.47 2.47
N LYS A 121 32.17 -8.80 1.16
CA LYS A 121 32.13 -7.79 0.08
C LYS A 121 30.81 -7.76 -0.68
N GLN A 122 30.27 -8.91 -1.06
CA GLN A 122 28.97 -9.06 -1.73
C GLN A 122 28.45 -10.49 -1.47
N HIS A 123 27.17 -10.60 -1.16
CA HIS A 123 26.46 -11.87 -1.08
C HIS A 123 25.67 -12.03 -2.37
N GLU A 124 25.87 -13.13 -3.09
CA GLU A 124 25.16 -13.41 -4.34
C GLU A 124 24.23 -14.61 -4.13
N HIS A 125 22.93 -14.35 -4.23
CA HIS A 125 21.92 -15.39 -4.20
C HIS A 125 21.98 -16.26 -5.45
N ILE A 126 21.60 -17.52 -5.31
CA ILE A 126 21.42 -18.45 -6.43
C ILE A 126 20.15 -18.04 -7.20
N ASP A 127 20.29 -17.85 -8.52
CA ASP A 127 19.19 -17.49 -9.40
C ASP A 127 18.18 -18.64 -9.52
N GLY A 128 16.89 -18.33 -9.42
CA GLY A 128 15.80 -19.30 -9.56
C GLY A 128 15.41 -20.05 -8.27
N GLU A 129 16.15 -19.84 -7.17
CA GLU A 129 15.72 -20.33 -5.85
C GLU A 129 14.64 -19.46 -5.21
N THR A 130 13.86 -20.08 -4.31
CA THR A 130 12.86 -19.39 -3.49
C THR A 130 13.51 -18.95 -2.18
N TYR A 131 13.39 -17.68 -1.83
CA TYR A 131 13.94 -17.09 -0.61
C TYR A 131 12.84 -16.52 0.26
N ILE A 132 13.10 -16.45 1.56
CA ILE A 132 12.28 -15.64 2.45
C ILE A 132 12.57 -14.17 2.14
N GLU A 133 11.51 -13.39 1.89
CA GLU A 133 11.58 -11.95 1.64
C GLU A 133 11.04 -11.11 2.81
N GLY A 134 10.38 -11.74 3.77
CA GLY A 134 9.90 -11.09 4.98
C GLY A 134 9.61 -12.09 6.09
N VAL A 135 9.64 -11.63 7.34
CA VAL A 135 9.42 -12.48 8.51
C VAL A 135 8.64 -11.70 9.58
N THR A 136 7.60 -12.34 10.11
CA THR A 136 6.95 -11.94 11.37
C THR A 136 7.38 -12.90 12.47
N LEU A 137 8.03 -12.37 13.51
CA LEU A 137 8.47 -13.11 14.70
C LEU A 137 7.38 -13.07 15.80
N PRO A 138 7.15 -14.17 16.55
CA PRO A 138 6.14 -14.21 17.59
C PRO A 138 6.64 -13.56 18.87
N GLN A 139 5.74 -13.02 19.69
CA GLN A 139 6.11 -12.44 20.99
C GLN A 139 6.62 -13.50 21.98
N SER A 140 6.28 -14.78 21.80
CA SER A 140 6.85 -15.88 22.59
C SER A 140 8.34 -16.14 22.34
N LEU A 141 8.94 -15.57 21.29
CA LEU A 141 10.31 -15.87 20.89
C LEU A 141 11.34 -15.37 21.91
N LYS A 142 12.29 -16.24 22.25
CA LYS A 142 13.39 -15.95 23.18
C LYS A 142 14.76 -15.99 22.53
N ILE A 143 15.01 -16.98 21.66
CA ILE A 143 16.35 -17.25 21.12
C ILE A 143 16.30 -17.40 19.61
N ILE A 144 17.20 -16.70 18.92
CA ILE A 144 17.46 -16.84 17.49
C ILE A 144 18.90 -17.30 17.33
N GLU A 145 19.09 -18.54 16.90
CA GLU A 145 20.40 -19.16 16.89
C GLU A 145 21.23 -18.83 15.62
N TYR A 146 22.41 -19.43 15.56
CA TYR A 146 23.44 -19.15 14.58
C TYR A 146 22.88 -19.28 13.16
N GLY A 147 23.02 -18.23 12.36
CA GLY A 147 22.61 -18.25 10.95
C GLY A 147 21.11 -18.46 10.72
N ALA A 148 20.25 -18.43 11.73
CA ALA A 148 18.85 -18.88 11.64
C ALA A 148 18.07 -18.35 10.42
N PHE A 149 18.29 -17.11 10.00
CA PHE A 149 17.69 -16.45 8.83
C PHE A 149 18.74 -15.93 7.84
N GLY A 150 19.97 -16.44 7.91
CA GLY A 150 21.08 -15.97 7.08
C GLY A 150 20.83 -16.24 5.59
N TRP A 151 21.43 -15.42 4.73
CA TRP A 151 21.48 -15.63 3.28
C TRP A 151 20.10 -15.70 2.58
N ASN A 152 19.14 -14.92 3.06
CA ASN A 152 17.82 -14.73 2.45
C ASN A 152 17.69 -13.34 1.80
N LYS A 153 16.47 -12.98 1.37
CA LYS A 153 16.15 -11.67 0.79
C LYS A 153 15.20 -10.87 1.68
N ILE A 154 15.27 -11.07 3.01
CA ILE A 154 14.40 -10.40 3.97
C ILE A 154 14.61 -8.89 3.82
N LYS A 155 13.54 -8.14 3.53
CA LYS A 155 13.58 -6.71 3.23
C LYS A 155 12.66 -5.91 4.16
N GLY A 156 12.80 -4.59 4.14
CA GLY A 156 11.98 -3.69 4.96
C GLY A 156 12.36 -3.76 6.45
N THR A 157 11.36 -3.81 7.33
CA THR A 157 11.56 -3.78 8.79
C THR A 157 11.55 -5.17 9.38
N VAL A 158 12.58 -5.49 10.17
CA VAL A 158 12.59 -6.64 11.08
C VAL A 158 12.44 -6.14 12.51
N THR A 159 11.34 -6.54 13.15
CA THR A 159 11.08 -6.25 14.56
C THR A 159 11.50 -7.44 15.40
N ILE A 160 12.46 -7.23 16.31
CA ILE A 160 12.92 -8.19 17.31
C ILE A 160 11.99 -8.08 18.52
N PRO A 161 11.20 -9.14 18.83
CA PRO A 161 10.22 -9.11 19.91
C PRO A 161 10.81 -8.84 21.29
N LYS A 162 9.97 -8.32 22.20
CA LYS A 162 10.39 -7.89 23.54
C LYS A 162 11.02 -8.98 24.40
N ASN A 163 10.60 -10.22 24.19
CA ASN A 163 11.04 -11.39 24.97
C ASN A 163 12.31 -12.04 24.42
N VAL A 164 12.84 -11.56 23.28
CA VAL A 164 14.10 -12.07 22.73
C VAL A 164 15.23 -11.67 23.64
N ILE A 165 15.93 -12.67 24.16
CA ILE A 165 17.09 -12.53 25.05
C ILE A 165 18.41 -12.76 24.34
N SER A 166 18.39 -13.46 23.19
CA SER A 166 19.59 -13.87 22.47
C SER A 166 19.37 -13.87 20.96
N ILE A 167 20.28 -13.22 20.25
CA ILE A 167 20.44 -13.32 18.79
C ILE A 167 21.87 -13.74 18.53
N HIS A 168 22.08 -14.95 18.03
CA HIS A 168 23.42 -15.49 17.84
C HIS A 168 24.12 -14.88 16.62
N SER A 169 25.39 -15.25 16.48
CA SER A 169 26.21 -14.81 15.37
C SER A 169 25.58 -15.14 14.02
N ALA A 170 25.66 -14.19 13.10
CA ALA A 170 25.15 -14.31 11.74
C ALA A 170 23.63 -14.62 11.59
N ALA A 171 22.82 -14.48 12.65
CA ALA A 171 21.40 -14.84 12.62
C ALA A 171 20.61 -14.26 11.43
N PHE A 172 20.85 -13.00 11.06
CA PHE A 172 20.25 -12.29 9.92
C PHE A 172 21.31 -11.79 8.93
N VAL A 173 22.44 -12.51 8.81
CA VAL A 173 23.50 -12.13 7.87
C VAL A 173 22.99 -12.15 6.44
N ALA A 174 23.51 -11.28 5.58
CA ALA A 174 23.32 -11.37 4.13
C ALA A 174 21.86 -11.38 3.69
N ASN A 175 21.10 -10.37 4.13
CA ASN A 175 19.72 -10.13 3.75
C ASN A 175 19.58 -8.74 3.08
N GLU A 176 18.36 -8.25 2.91
CA GLU A 176 18.06 -6.94 2.36
C GLU A 176 17.36 -6.01 3.38
N ILE A 177 17.57 -6.26 4.68
CA ILE A 177 16.86 -5.57 5.77
C ILE A 177 17.21 -4.08 5.73
N GLU A 178 16.20 -3.21 5.78
CA GLU A 178 16.34 -1.75 5.70
C GLU A 178 16.22 -1.10 7.07
N LYS A 179 15.47 -1.72 7.99
CA LYS A 179 15.24 -1.24 9.35
C LYS A 179 15.23 -2.38 10.34
N VAL A 180 15.85 -2.17 11.50
CA VAL A 180 15.75 -3.10 12.64
C VAL A 180 15.16 -2.37 13.83
N VAL A 181 14.13 -2.96 14.44
CA VAL A 181 13.49 -2.45 15.65
C VAL A 181 13.69 -3.48 16.76
N PHE A 182 14.27 -3.07 17.88
CA PHE A 182 14.34 -3.89 19.09
C PHE A 182 13.26 -3.44 20.06
N GLU A 183 12.26 -4.30 20.31
CA GLU A 183 11.19 -4.06 21.29
C GLU A 183 11.61 -4.35 22.73
N GLY A 184 12.71 -5.08 22.91
CA GLY A 184 13.33 -5.38 24.20
C GLY A 184 14.76 -4.86 24.29
N VAL A 185 15.32 -4.91 25.51
CA VAL A 185 16.73 -4.59 25.76
C VAL A 185 17.50 -5.91 25.93
N LEU A 186 18.38 -6.24 25.00
CA LEU A 186 19.24 -7.43 25.09
C LEU A 186 20.47 -7.11 25.94
N ASP A 187 20.31 -7.00 27.26
CA ASP A 187 21.35 -6.56 28.20
C ASP A 187 22.33 -7.67 28.64
N GLY A 188 22.14 -8.89 28.13
CA GLY A 188 22.95 -10.05 28.46
C GLY A 188 22.59 -10.74 29.79
N LYS A 189 21.44 -10.41 30.39
CA LYS A 189 20.95 -11.05 31.62
C LYS A 189 19.73 -11.94 31.43
N GLY A 190 19.21 -12.02 30.20
CA GLY A 190 18.06 -12.85 29.88
C GLY A 190 18.33 -14.34 30.14
N LYS A 191 17.29 -15.05 30.57
CA LYS A 191 17.33 -16.46 30.94
C LYS A 191 16.45 -17.26 29.99
N GLU A 192 16.90 -18.46 29.62
CA GLU A 192 16.13 -19.34 28.74
C GLU A 192 14.87 -19.84 29.47
N HIS A 193 15.03 -20.22 30.73
CA HIS A 193 13.95 -20.51 31.66
C HIS A 193 14.02 -19.61 32.90
N ASP A 194 12.85 -19.19 33.40
CA ASP A 194 12.77 -18.32 34.59
C ASP A 194 13.41 -18.96 35.85
N THR A 195 13.48 -20.29 35.88
CA THR A 195 14.09 -21.10 36.93
C THR A 195 15.62 -21.15 36.87
N ASP A 196 16.23 -20.71 35.76
CA ASP A 196 17.68 -20.79 35.60
C ASP A 196 18.37 -19.89 36.61
N ALA A 197 19.45 -20.38 37.22
CA ALA A 197 20.24 -19.59 38.17
C ALA A 197 20.98 -18.45 37.44
N ASP A 198 21.59 -18.79 36.31
CA ASP A 198 22.46 -17.92 35.52
C ASP A 198 21.77 -17.43 34.24
N PRO A 199 22.20 -16.28 33.67
CA PRO A 199 21.79 -15.87 32.34
C PRO A 199 22.15 -16.92 31.29
N TYR A 200 21.38 -16.95 30.20
CA TYR A 200 21.71 -17.75 29.03
C TYR A 200 23.11 -17.36 28.53
N TYR A 201 23.95 -18.36 28.28
CA TYR A 201 25.40 -18.17 28.08
C TYR A 201 25.77 -17.26 26.89
N LEU A 202 24.86 -17.11 25.92
CA LEU A 202 24.98 -16.18 24.78
C LEU A 202 23.98 -15.02 24.80
N ALA A 203 23.32 -14.75 25.93
CA ALA A 203 22.38 -13.65 26.05
C ALA A 203 23.01 -12.33 25.55
N GLY A 204 22.31 -11.64 24.66
CA GLY A 204 22.84 -10.50 23.90
C GLY A 204 22.74 -10.68 22.38
N VAL A 205 23.55 -9.92 21.65
CA VAL A 205 23.60 -9.95 20.17
C VAL A 205 24.99 -10.35 19.71
N GLY A 206 25.08 -11.45 18.99
CA GLY A 206 26.31 -12.05 18.49
C GLY A 206 26.98 -11.25 17.37
N GLU A 207 28.22 -11.61 17.06
CA GLU A 207 28.97 -11.03 15.94
C GLU A 207 28.24 -11.21 14.61
N LYS A 208 28.30 -10.20 13.74
CA LYS A 208 27.72 -10.24 12.39
C LYS A 208 26.22 -10.56 12.33
N ALA A 209 25.49 -10.48 13.44
CA ALA A 209 24.08 -10.87 13.49
C ALA A 209 23.23 -10.21 12.39
N PHE A 210 23.53 -8.95 12.02
CA PHE A 210 22.86 -8.22 10.94
C PHE A 210 23.84 -7.80 9.83
N GLN A 211 24.99 -8.46 9.69
CA GLN A 211 26.00 -8.07 8.71
C GLN A 211 25.49 -8.20 7.27
N GLY A 212 25.85 -7.26 6.40
CA GLY A 212 25.60 -7.38 4.96
C GLY A 212 24.13 -7.18 4.58
N ASN A 213 23.45 -6.25 5.25
CA ASN A 213 22.08 -5.84 4.96
C ASN A 213 22.04 -4.45 4.29
N LYS A 214 20.85 -3.88 4.13
CA LYS A 214 20.61 -2.52 3.62
C LYS A 214 20.19 -1.55 4.73
N ILE A 215 20.62 -1.80 5.97
CA ILE A 215 20.09 -1.09 7.14
C ILE A 215 20.41 0.39 7.04
N SER A 216 19.36 1.22 7.11
CA SER A 216 19.43 2.68 7.16
C SER A 216 18.82 3.24 8.45
N GLU A 217 18.10 2.42 9.21
CA GLU A 217 17.51 2.81 10.49
C GLU A 217 17.61 1.68 11.53
N ILE A 218 18.04 2.03 12.74
CA ILE A 218 18.06 1.13 13.90
C ILE A 218 17.30 1.82 15.03
N VAL A 219 16.33 1.13 15.62
CA VAL A 219 15.54 1.64 16.75
C VAL A 219 15.73 0.72 17.94
N VAL A 220 16.09 1.29 19.09
CA VAL A 220 16.25 0.57 20.36
C VAL A 220 15.36 1.18 21.45
N LYS A 221 14.68 0.34 22.24
CA LYS A 221 13.75 0.75 23.32
C LYS A 221 14.36 1.57 24.47
N ASP A 222 15.68 1.56 24.61
CA ASP A 222 16.35 2.29 25.68
C ASP A 222 17.53 3.04 25.12
N ASN A 223 18.74 2.69 25.53
CA ASN A 223 19.98 3.20 24.98
C ASN A 223 20.92 2.04 24.66
N LEU A 224 21.68 2.19 23.58
CA LEU A 224 22.55 1.15 23.03
C LEU A 224 23.68 0.76 23.98
N GLY A 225 24.03 1.62 24.94
CA GLY A 225 24.99 1.31 26.00
C GLY A 225 24.54 0.18 26.93
N LYS A 226 23.23 -0.09 27.03
CA LYS A 226 22.68 -1.22 27.79
C LYS A 226 22.69 -2.54 27.04
N TYR A 227 22.84 -2.52 25.71
CA TYR A 227 22.82 -3.74 24.91
C TYR A 227 24.16 -4.46 25.02
N LYS A 228 24.10 -5.76 25.31
CA LYS A 228 25.24 -6.67 25.29
C LYS A 228 25.47 -7.12 23.85
N LEU A 229 26.45 -6.51 23.21
CA LEU A 229 26.91 -6.89 21.87
C LEU A 229 28.21 -7.68 22.01
N TYR A 230 28.36 -8.75 21.23
CA TYR A 230 29.57 -9.58 21.16
C TYR A 230 30.31 -9.43 19.81
N PRO A 231 30.70 -8.23 19.35
CA PRO A 231 31.66 -8.13 18.26
C PRO A 231 33.03 -8.66 18.74
N SER A 232 33.97 -8.92 17.84
CA SER A 232 35.33 -9.13 18.31
C SER A 232 35.90 -7.82 18.86
N ASN A 233 36.86 -7.95 19.77
CA ASN A 233 37.64 -6.81 20.27
C ASN A 233 38.63 -6.26 19.22
N ASN A 234 38.61 -6.76 17.98
CA ASN A 234 39.50 -6.34 16.91
C ASN A 234 38.75 -5.50 15.87
N PRO A 235 38.93 -4.17 15.85
CA PRO A 235 38.27 -3.30 14.88
C PRO A 235 38.67 -3.58 13.42
N GLN A 236 39.71 -4.39 13.17
CA GLN A 236 40.11 -4.82 11.83
C GLN A 236 39.37 -6.07 11.33
N LYS A 237 38.68 -6.81 12.21
CA LYS A 237 38.07 -8.09 11.83
C LYS A 237 36.76 -7.95 11.04
N SER A 238 36.13 -6.78 11.06
CA SER A 238 34.86 -6.55 10.35
C SER A 238 33.78 -7.58 10.78
N ASP A 239 33.57 -7.70 12.10
CA ASP A 239 32.62 -8.64 12.70
C ASP A 239 31.63 -7.98 13.67
N SER A 240 31.43 -6.68 13.52
CA SER A 240 30.42 -5.94 14.28
C SER A 240 28.99 -6.37 13.92
N VAL A 241 28.05 -6.10 14.82
CA VAL A 241 26.65 -6.53 14.70
C VAL A 241 26.01 -6.03 13.40
N PHE A 242 26.19 -4.74 13.09
CA PHE A 242 25.63 -4.08 11.91
C PHE A 242 26.69 -3.81 10.85
N ASP A 243 27.61 -4.74 10.63
CA ASP A 243 28.72 -4.49 9.74
C ASP A 243 28.37 -4.62 8.25
N ASN A 244 29.13 -3.97 7.38
CA ASN A 244 28.95 -4.02 5.92
C ASN A 244 27.52 -3.69 5.42
N GLN A 245 26.87 -2.69 6.00
CA GLN A 245 25.56 -2.22 5.51
C GLN A 245 25.70 -1.48 4.19
N ASN A 246 24.77 -1.71 3.27
CA ASN A 246 24.66 -0.95 2.02
C ASN A 246 23.22 -0.48 1.79
N PRO A 247 22.80 0.63 2.42
CA PRO A 247 21.45 1.18 2.26
C PRO A 247 21.15 1.71 0.83
N GLY A 248 22.11 1.61 -0.09
CA GLY A 248 21.93 1.98 -1.49
C GLY A 248 22.42 3.40 -1.82
N PRO A 249 22.07 3.91 -3.01
CA PRO A 249 22.53 5.21 -3.46
C PRO A 249 21.73 6.35 -2.81
N PHE A 250 22.45 7.32 -2.25
CA PHE A 250 21.88 8.59 -1.84
C PHE A 250 22.00 9.58 -2.98
N THR A 251 20.96 10.38 -3.19
CA THR A 251 20.99 11.49 -4.16
C THR A 251 20.56 12.78 -3.49
N ILE A 252 21.39 13.81 -3.61
CA ILE A 252 21.09 15.17 -3.15
C ILE A 252 21.51 16.20 -4.19
N GLU A 253 20.95 17.39 -4.09
CA GLU A 253 21.35 18.53 -4.91
C GLU A 253 22.48 19.34 -4.27
N VAL A 254 23.25 20.07 -5.09
CA VAL A 254 24.16 21.10 -4.57
C VAL A 254 23.39 22.11 -3.73
N GLY A 255 23.86 22.34 -2.51
CA GLY A 255 23.24 23.17 -1.48
C GLY A 255 22.39 22.41 -0.47
N GLU A 256 22.07 21.13 -0.70
CA GLU A 256 21.36 20.30 0.27
C GLU A 256 22.32 19.73 1.34
N GLU A 257 21.75 19.42 2.52
CA GLU A 257 22.47 18.82 3.64
C GLU A 257 22.83 17.35 3.36
N TYR A 258 24.02 16.95 3.82
CA TYR A 258 24.46 15.57 3.82
C TYR A 258 23.52 14.71 4.67
N LYS A 259 22.94 13.71 4.04
CA LYS A 259 22.16 12.64 4.67
C LYS A 259 23.09 11.49 5.08
N ARG A 260 23.20 11.27 6.39
CA ARG A 260 23.92 10.14 6.99
C ARG A 260 23.24 8.81 6.60
N PRO A 261 24.01 7.74 6.30
CA PRO A 261 23.45 6.50 5.77
C PRO A 261 22.66 5.66 6.78
N ILE A 262 23.02 5.72 8.07
CA ILE A 262 22.33 5.02 9.14
C ILE A 262 21.93 6.01 10.23
N THR A 263 20.66 5.97 10.60
CA THR A 263 20.12 6.66 11.77
C THR A 263 19.91 5.66 12.90
N ILE A 264 20.37 5.99 14.11
CA ILE A 264 20.16 5.18 15.30
C ILE A 264 19.30 5.97 16.28
N THR A 265 18.08 5.49 16.49
CA THR A 265 17.09 6.08 17.40
C THR A 265 17.09 5.32 18.72
N GLN A 266 17.25 6.04 19.82
CA GLN A 266 17.28 5.51 21.18
C GLN A 266 16.07 6.09 21.94
N GLU A 267 15.10 5.27 22.33
CA GLU A 267 13.84 5.77 22.91
C GLU A 267 14.02 6.41 24.31
N ASN A 268 14.95 5.90 25.14
CA ASN A 268 15.09 6.34 26.55
C ASN A 268 16.52 6.73 26.97
N GLY A 269 17.32 7.36 26.10
CA GLY A 269 18.60 7.90 26.57
C GLY A 269 19.48 8.64 25.58
N ASN A 270 20.34 9.51 26.11
CA ASN A 270 21.36 10.27 25.38
C ASN A 270 22.72 9.53 25.31
N TYR A 271 22.73 8.20 25.15
CA TYR A 271 23.99 7.48 25.03
C TYR A 271 24.70 7.87 23.74
N SER A 272 25.94 8.35 23.87
CA SER A 272 26.67 8.94 22.75
C SER A 272 27.13 7.88 21.77
N ILE A 273 26.74 8.04 20.50
CA ILE A 273 27.23 7.25 19.38
C ILE A 273 28.17 8.14 18.57
N GLY A 274 29.42 7.71 18.46
CA GLY A 274 30.41 8.32 17.60
C GLY A 274 30.22 7.86 16.16
N VAL A 275 30.45 8.77 15.22
CA VAL A 275 30.43 8.48 13.78
C VAL A 275 31.69 9.03 13.14
N VAL A 276 32.38 8.21 12.36
CA VAL A 276 33.43 8.68 11.44
C VAL A 276 32.92 8.51 10.03
N GLU A 277 32.85 9.61 9.29
CA GLU A 277 32.19 9.68 7.98
C GLU A 277 33.20 10.16 6.93
N GLY A 278 33.21 9.53 5.76
CA GLY A 278 34.14 9.89 4.70
C GLY A 278 33.76 9.34 3.34
N PHE A 279 34.52 9.78 2.35
CA PHE A 279 34.35 9.46 0.95
C PHE A 279 35.69 9.09 0.33
N LYS A 280 35.63 8.35 -0.77
CA LYS A 280 36.78 8.13 -1.62
C LYS A 280 36.85 9.20 -2.69
N GLU A 281 37.86 10.05 -2.60
CA GLU A 281 38.14 11.11 -3.57
C GLU A 281 39.45 10.79 -4.29
N ASN A 282 39.39 10.65 -5.62
CA ASN A 282 40.55 10.27 -6.44
C ASN A 282 41.25 8.97 -5.96
N GLY A 283 40.48 8.02 -5.44
CA GLY A 283 41.00 6.76 -4.91
C GLY A 283 41.43 6.79 -3.44
N ASN A 284 41.52 7.97 -2.83
CA ASN A 284 41.99 8.14 -1.45
C ASN A 284 40.82 8.35 -0.47
N PRO A 285 40.88 7.78 0.74
CA PRO A 285 39.91 8.06 1.80
C PRO A 285 40.05 9.49 2.31
N VAL A 286 38.95 10.24 2.34
CA VAL A 286 38.88 11.62 2.84
C VAL A 286 37.69 11.72 3.80
N GLN A 287 37.92 12.21 5.02
CA GLN A 287 36.83 12.48 5.96
C GLN A 287 35.93 13.60 5.44
N ILE A 288 34.64 13.59 5.78
CA ILE A 288 33.68 14.58 5.30
C ILE A 288 34.10 16.03 5.60
N GLU A 289 34.79 16.26 6.71
CA GLU A 289 35.32 17.58 7.09
C GLU A 289 36.39 18.13 6.13
N ASN A 290 37.10 17.23 5.45
CA ASN A 290 38.16 17.53 4.50
C ASN A 290 37.72 17.30 3.04
N SER A 291 36.46 16.92 2.82
CA SER A 291 35.94 16.61 1.49
C SER A 291 35.85 17.85 0.60
N SER A 292 36.22 17.71 -0.69
CA SER A 292 36.04 18.80 -1.66
C SER A 292 34.58 18.99 -2.11
N TYR A 293 33.68 18.09 -1.68
CA TYR A 293 32.28 18.08 -2.07
C TYR A 293 31.34 18.65 -1.00
N PHE A 294 31.80 18.77 0.24
CA PHE A 294 30.98 19.21 1.38
C PHE A 294 31.65 20.36 2.14
N LYS A 295 30.82 21.24 2.71
CA LYS A 295 31.28 22.31 3.62
C LYS A 295 30.28 22.49 4.75
N LYS A 296 30.72 22.87 5.94
CA LYS A 296 29.80 23.25 7.02
C LYS A 296 29.08 24.56 6.69
N ASN A 297 27.75 24.56 6.85
CA ASN A 297 26.94 25.77 6.86
C ASN A 297 27.05 26.50 8.22
N ASN A 298 26.30 27.58 8.40
CA ASN A 298 26.31 28.37 9.65
C ASN A 298 25.82 27.59 10.88
N ASP A 299 25.01 26.54 10.67
CA ASP A 299 24.51 25.64 11.73
C ASP A 299 25.49 24.48 12.02
N GLY A 300 26.65 24.46 11.38
CA GLY A 300 27.65 23.40 11.52
C GLY A 300 27.36 22.12 10.75
N LYS A 301 26.31 22.09 9.93
CA LYS A 301 25.88 20.93 9.11
C LYS A 301 26.61 20.89 7.78
N TYR A 302 27.00 19.70 7.33
CA TYR A 302 27.65 19.54 6.02
C TYR A 302 26.63 19.70 4.90
N VAL A 303 26.89 20.62 3.97
CA VAL A 303 26.09 20.83 2.76
C VAL A 303 26.93 20.57 1.52
N ALA A 304 26.30 20.00 0.49
CA ALA A 304 26.96 19.76 -0.79
C ALA A 304 27.30 21.08 -1.49
N VAL A 305 28.54 21.21 -1.98
CA VAL A 305 29.02 22.41 -2.71
C VAL A 305 29.44 22.11 -4.14
N LYS A 306 29.53 20.83 -4.52
CA LYS A 306 30.05 20.39 -5.81
C LYS A 306 29.32 19.13 -6.27
N THR A 307 29.03 19.04 -7.56
CA THR A 307 28.42 17.86 -8.18
C THR A 307 29.41 16.72 -8.33
N GLY A 308 28.97 15.47 -8.17
CA GLY A 308 29.79 14.29 -8.43
C GLY A 308 29.16 13.01 -7.92
N LYS A 309 29.82 11.89 -8.22
CA LYS A 309 29.47 10.57 -7.69
C LYS A 309 30.61 10.09 -6.79
N LEU A 310 30.30 9.75 -5.55
CA LEU A 310 31.26 9.39 -4.51
C LEU A 310 30.95 7.99 -3.97
N GLU A 311 32.00 7.21 -3.72
CA GLU A 311 31.92 6.04 -2.84
C GLU A 311 32.10 6.53 -1.40
N GLY A 312 31.13 6.26 -0.52
CA GLY A 312 31.11 6.71 0.86
C GLY A 312 31.22 5.56 1.85
N GLN A 313 31.74 5.86 3.04
CA GLN A 313 31.83 4.94 4.16
C GLN A 313 31.54 5.65 5.49
N CYS A 314 30.87 4.96 6.40
CA CYS A 314 30.65 5.43 7.77
C CYS A 314 30.97 4.33 8.78
N LEU A 315 31.71 4.67 9.83
CA LEU A 315 31.95 3.83 11.00
C LEU A 315 31.12 4.35 12.17
N PHE A 316 30.28 3.48 12.73
CA PHE A 316 29.50 3.75 13.94
C PHE A 316 30.15 3.05 15.13
N TYR A 317 30.38 3.78 16.21
CA TYR A 317 31.05 3.27 17.40
C TYR A 317 30.55 3.94 18.67
N ASP A 318 30.85 3.35 19.83
CA ASP A 318 30.66 3.95 21.13
C ASP A 318 31.81 3.67 22.10
N MET A 319 31.70 4.21 23.31
CA MET A 319 32.66 4.02 24.40
C MET A 319 31.95 3.42 25.62
N LEU A 320 31.95 2.09 25.72
CA LEU A 320 31.36 1.37 26.85
C LEU A 320 32.44 1.11 27.92
N ASN A 321 32.31 1.70 29.11
CA ASN A 321 33.29 1.59 30.19
C ASN A 321 34.73 1.93 29.72
N ASN A 322 34.87 3.03 28.98
CA ASN A 322 36.11 3.47 28.33
C ASN A 322 36.69 2.52 27.27
N ASN A 323 35.98 1.45 26.92
CA ASN A 323 36.35 0.55 25.84
C ASN A 323 35.64 0.96 24.55
N PHE A 324 36.44 1.13 23.50
CA PHE A 324 35.94 1.39 22.17
C PHE A 324 35.20 0.15 21.62
N ARG A 325 33.94 0.34 21.25
CA ARG A 325 33.08 -0.72 20.68
C ARG A 325 32.59 -0.29 19.31
N VAL A 326 32.87 -1.09 18.29
CA VAL A 326 32.34 -0.87 16.93
C VAL A 326 30.94 -1.46 16.85
N LEU A 327 30.00 -0.65 16.35
CA LEU A 327 28.61 -1.04 16.16
C LEU A 327 28.39 -1.59 14.74
N GLY A 328 29.03 -0.96 13.76
CA GLY A 328 28.95 -1.38 12.37
C GLY A 328 29.62 -0.39 11.41
N VAL A 329 29.86 -0.85 10.19
CA VAL A 329 30.31 -0.04 9.05
C VAL A 329 29.23 -0.04 7.97
N SER A 330 28.98 1.13 7.39
CA SER A 330 28.16 1.29 6.19
C SER A 330 29.02 1.69 5.00
N HIS A 331 28.77 1.10 3.84
CA HIS A 331 29.30 1.47 2.54
C HIS A 331 28.14 1.90 1.65
N PHE A 332 28.28 3.02 0.94
CA PHE A 332 27.20 3.57 0.14
C PHE A 332 27.73 4.33 -1.05
N THR A 333 26.84 4.67 -1.99
CA THR A 333 27.15 5.58 -3.10
C THR A 333 26.42 6.90 -2.88
N TYR A 334 27.08 8.01 -3.15
CA TYR A 334 26.52 9.35 -2.98
C TYR A 334 26.55 10.11 -4.31
N ASN A 335 25.38 10.47 -4.83
CA ASN A 335 25.23 11.22 -6.07
C ASN A 335 24.83 12.67 -5.73
N ILE A 336 25.72 13.62 -6.00
CA ILE A 336 25.45 15.04 -5.85
C ILE A 336 25.18 15.60 -7.24
N ILE A 337 23.93 15.99 -7.47
CA ILE A 337 23.46 16.52 -8.76
C ILE A 337 23.38 18.06 -8.72
N PRO A 338 23.38 18.74 -9.88
CA PRO A 338 23.20 20.19 -9.92
C PRO A 338 21.94 20.62 -9.17
N LYS A 339 21.99 21.79 -8.53
CA LYS A 339 20.81 22.40 -7.93
C LYS A 339 19.74 22.60 -8.99
N SER A 340 18.56 22.04 -8.78
CA SER A 340 17.47 22.14 -9.74
C SER A 340 17.04 23.60 -9.89
N LYS A 341 16.91 24.07 -11.14
CA LYS A 341 16.22 25.33 -11.41
C LYS A 341 14.75 25.18 -11.09
N ILE A 342 14.14 26.24 -10.56
CA ILE A 342 12.70 26.29 -10.29
C ILE A 342 12.09 27.24 -11.31
N TYR A 343 11.05 26.78 -12.00
CA TYR A 343 10.25 27.56 -12.94
C TYR A 343 8.86 27.81 -12.37
N THR A 344 8.24 28.90 -12.82
CA THR A 344 6.91 29.32 -12.41
C THR A 344 5.92 29.10 -13.55
N VAL A 345 4.86 28.33 -13.27
CA VAL A 345 3.66 28.24 -14.10
C VAL A 345 2.66 29.28 -13.60
N THR A 346 2.35 30.26 -14.44
CA THR A 346 1.35 31.29 -14.15
C THR A 346 0.01 30.87 -14.76
N PHE A 347 -1.01 30.76 -13.93
CA PHE A 347 -2.37 30.43 -14.35
C PHE A 347 -3.16 31.72 -14.52
N VAL A 348 -3.79 31.89 -15.68
CA VAL A 348 -4.56 33.07 -16.04
C VAL A 348 -6.02 32.69 -16.26
N ASN A 349 -6.93 33.32 -15.53
CA ASN A 349 -8.37 33.04 -15.65
C ASN A 349 -8.98 33.67 -16.92
N GLY A 350 -10.26 33.42 -17.16
CA GLY A 350 -11.00 33.96 -18.32
C GLY A 350 -11.20 35.48 -18.34
N THR A 351 -10.67 36.22 -17.36
CA THR A 351 -10.66 37.69 -17.29
C THR A 351 -9.25 38.29 -17.44
N ASP A 352 -8.27 37.49 -17.90
CA ASP A 352 -6.86 37.89 -18.05
C ASP A 352 -6.18 38.31 -16.73
N GLN A 353 -6.70 37.82 -15.60
CA GLN A 353 -6.11 38.05 -14.28
C GLN A 353 -5.24 36.87 -13.87
N ASN A 354 -4.15 37.16 -13.16
CA ASN A 354 -3.30 36.16 -12.52
C ASN A 354 -4.13 35.42 -11.46
N TYR A 355 -4.53 34.20 -11.79
CA TYR A 355 -5.36 33.35 -10.94
C TYR A 355 -4.52 32.63 -9.89
N ALA A 356 -3.40 32.04 -10.30
CA ALA A 356 -2.47 31.35 -9.42
C ALA A 356 -1.05 31.34 -10.01
N LYS A 357 -0.07 31.05 -9.16
CA LYS A 357 1.31 30.74 -9.55
C LYS A 357 1.74 29.46 -8.87
N VAL A 358 2.33 28.55 -9.63
CA VAL A 358 2.83 27.27 -9.12
C VAL A 358 4.29 27.13 -9.50
N GLN A 359 5.13 26.74 -8.54
CA GLN A 359 6.55 26.51 -8.75
C GLN A 359 6.85 25.03 -8.98
N VAL A 360 7.71 24.72 -9.96
CA VAL A 360 8.07 23.35 -10.36
C VAL A 360 9.56 23.28 -10.65
N LYS A 361 10.25 22.21 -10.24
CA LYS A 361 11.65 21.98 -10.63
C LYS A 361 11.73 21.72 -12.15
N GLU A 362 12.82 22.15 -12.78
CA GLU A 362 13.10 21.92 -14.19
C GLU A 362 12.93 20.45 -14.58
N ASN A 363 12.26 20.20 -15.72
CA ASN A 363 11.94 18.87 -16.24
C ASN A 363 11.01 18.03 -15.34
N LYS A 364 10.31 18.65 -14.39
CA LYS A 364 9.24 18.01 -13.60
C LYS A 364 7.88 18.57 -13.96
N SER A 365 6.85 17.86 -13.54
CA SER A 365 5.45 18.27 -13.62
C SER A 365 4.91 18.65 -12.23
N ILE A 366 3.74 19.29 -12.18
CA ILE A 366 3.07 19.61 -10.90
C ILE A 366 2.69 18.32 -10.17
N LYS A 367 2.34 17.26 -10.89
CA LYS A 367 2.00 15.93 -10.36
C LYS A 367 3.16 15.28 -9.61
N ASP A 368 4.41 15.58 -10.00
CA ASP A 368 5.60 15.04 -9.35
C ASP A 368 5.84 15.64 -7.95
N LYS A 369 5.10 16.70 -7.57
CA LYS A 369 5.25 17.39 -6.27
C LYS A 369 6.70 17.79 -5.98
N SER A 370 7.41 18.22 -7.03
CA SER A 370 8.85 18.50 -6.99
C SER A 370 9.24 19.69 -6.09
N VAL A 371 8.27 20.54 -5.77
CA VAL A 371 8.39 21.64 -4.81
C VAL A 371 7.28 21.47 -3.77
N ALA A 372 7.65 21.47 -2.48
CA ALA A 372 6.71 21.23 -1.39
C ALA A 372 5.58 22.27 -1.36
N GLY A 373 4.34 21.81 -1.17
CA GLY A 373 3.14 22.67 -1.08
C GLY A 373 2.64 23.23 -2.42
N GLN A 374 3.33 22.97 -3.54
CA GLN A 374 2.92 23.43 -4.86
C GLN A 374 1.99 22.39 -5.51
N VAL A 375 0.74 22.79 -5.73
CA VAL A 375 -0.31 21.91 -6.29
C VAL A 375 -1.00 22.58 -7.46
N MET A 376 -1.69 21.77 -8.28
CA MET A 376 -2.55 22.29 -9.33
C MET A 376 -3.65 23.15 -8.68
N PRO A 377 -3.87 24.39 -9.16
CA PRO A 377 -4.92 25.21 -8.59
C PRO A 377 -6.31 24.67 -8.98
N ASP A 378 -7.31 25.04 -8.19
CA ASP A 378 -8.70 24.70 -8.49
C ASP A 378 -9.15 25.25 -9.85
N ASN A 379 -10.20 24.66 -10.42
CA ASN A 379 -10.71 25.13 -11.69
C ASN A 379 -11.45 26.46 -11.52
N PRO A 380 -11.06 27.54 -12.22
CA PRO A 380 -11.72 28.83 -12.12
C PRO A 380 -13.12 28.80 -12.74
N SER A 381 -14.12 29.30 -12.01
CA SER A 381 -15.50 29.42 -12.49
C SER A 381 -15.70 30.66 -13.36
N LYS A 382 -16.56 30.56 -14.38
CA LYS A 382 -17.00 31.68 -15.23
C LYS A 382 -18.49 31.55 -15.53
N ALA A 383 -19.29 32.56 -15.17
CA ALA A 383 -20.75 32.52 -15.35
C ALA A 383 -21.15 32.28 -16.81
N GLY A 384 -22.06 31.33 -17.05
CA GLY A 384 -22.51 30.95 -18.40
C GLY A 384 -21.54 30.07 -19.19
N TYR A 385 -20.45 29.61 -18.58
CA TYR A 385 -19.45 28.76 -19.23
C TYR A 385 -19.02 27.57 -18.35
N THR A 386 -18.72 26.45 -19.00
CA THR A 386 -18.09 25.28 -18.38
C THR A 386 -16.57 25.35 -18.60
N PHE A 387 -15.80 25.13 -17.53
CA PHE A 387 -14.33 25.02 -17.62
C PHE A 387 -13.93 23.75 -18.37
N ARG A 388 -13.11 23.90 -19.40
CA ARG A 388 -12.65 22.80 -20.27
C ARG A 388 -11.27 22.28 -19.89
N GLY A 389 -10.38 23.16 -19.43
CA GLY A 389 -8.99 22.83 -19.13
C GLY A 389 -8.06 24.02 -19.21
N TRP A 390 -6.78 23.77 -18.97
CA TRP A 390 -5.72 24.76 -19.10
C TRP A 390 -4.98 24.59 -20.42
N SER A 391 -4.49 25.67 -21.01
CA SER A 391 -3.67 25.61 -22.23
C SER A 391 -2.64 26.72 -22.29
N ALA A 392 -1.45 26.43 -22.82
CA ALA A 392 -0.47 27.47 -23.16
C ALA A 392 -0.89 28.31 -24.39
N ASP A 393 -1.88 27.84 -25.16
CA ASP A 393 -2.58 28.63 -26.17
C ASP A 393 -3.77 29.33 -25.52
N LYS A 394 -3.74 30.67 -25.49
CA LYS A 394 -4.82 31.50 -24.94
C LYS A 394 -6.19 31.24 -25.59
N THR A 395 -6.23 30.78 -26.84
CA THR A 395 -7.48 30.47 -27.53
C THR A 395 -7.98 29.04 -27.25
N GLY A 396 -7.10 28.16 -26.79
CA GLY A 396 -7.38 26.74 -26.60
C GLY A 396 -7.79 26.01 -27.89
N LYS A 397 -7.37 26.50 -29.06
CA LYS A 397 -7.60 25.82 -30.34
C LYS A 397 -6.51 24.79 -30.63
N ASP A 398 -5.28 25.08 -30.22
CA ASP A 398 -4.14 24.18 -30.35
C ASP A 398 -4.16 23.14 -29.22
N LYS A 399 -4.69 21.94 -29.51
CA LYS A 399 -4.74 20.83 -28.55
C LYS A 399 -3.37 20.33 -28.12
N THR A 400 -2.30 20.59 -28.88
CA THR A 400 -0.94 20.18 -28.50
C THR A 400 -0.38 21.01 -27.34
N LYS A 401 -1.01 22.15 -27.05
CA LYS A 401 -0.67 23.06 -25.97
C LYS A 401 -1.55 22.90 -24.74
N GLU A 402 -2.33 21.83 -24.65
CA GLU A 402 -3.08 21.51 -23.44
C GLU A 402 -2.12 21.29 -22.27
N PHE A 403 -2.49 21.84 -21.11
CA PHE A 403 -1.72 21.79 -19.90
C PHE A 403 -2.48 21.03 -18.83
N SER A 404 -1.81 20.10 -18.17
CA SER A 404 -2.33 19.33 -17.05
C SER A 404 -1.29 19.26 -15.94
N ALA A 405 -1.68 18.72 -14.79
CA ALA A 405 -0.72 18.47 -13.71
C ALA A 405 0.44 17.56 -14.14
N ALA A 406 0.28 16.74 -15.17
CA ALA A 406 1.31 15.84 -15.70
C ALA A 406 2.22 16.48 -16.78
N THR A 407 1.93 17.71 -17.21
CA THR A 407 2.75 18.38 -18.23
C THR A 407 4.12 18.77 -17.66
N GLN A 408 5.20 18.39 -18.36
CA GLN A 408 6.57 18.72 -17.97
C GLN A 408 6.87 20.21 -18.18
N VAL A 409 7.49 20.84 -17.19
CA VAL A 409 7.86 22.26 -17.20
C VAL A 409 9.36 22.40 -17.45
N THR A 410 9.73 23.07 -18.54
CA THR A 410 11.13 23.29 -18.97
C THR A 410 11.55 24.77 -18.89
N GLY A 411 10.63 25.66 -18.51
CA GLY A 411 10.85 27.09 -18.37
C GLY A 411 9.63 27.75 -17.74
N ASP A 412 9.76 29.03 -17.37
CA ASP A 412 8.61 29.83 -16.95
C ASP A 412 7.56 29.87 -18.06
N MET A 413 6.30 29.62 -17.70
CA MET A 413 5.22 29.56 -18.69
C MET A 413 3.92 30.13 -18.13
N THR A 414 3.04 30.51 -19.04
CA THR A 414 1.70 30.99 -18.73
C THR A 414 0.67 30.07 -19.39
N VAL A 415 -0.34 29.67 -18.62
CA VAL A 415 -1.45 28.85 -19.09
C VAL A 415 -2.77 29.54 -18.80
N TYR A 416 -3.71 29.39 -19.74
CA TYR A 416 -4.97 30.11 -19.77
C TYR A 416 -6.12 29.13 -19.54
N ALA A 417 -7.09 29.54 -18.73
CA ALA A 417 -8.32 28.80 -18.51
C ALA A 417 -9.17 28.83 -19.79
N ILE A 418 -9.45 27.66 -20.35
CA ILE A 418 -10.27 27.51 -21.55
C ILE A 418 -11.68 27.08 -21.16
N TYR A 419 -12.66 27.69 -21.82
CA TYR A 419 -14.08 27.57 -21.48
C TYR A 419 -14.92 27.21 -22.71
N THR A 420 -16.06 26.58 -22.47
CA THR A 420 -17.11 26.35 -23.48
C THR A 420 -18.43 26.93 -22.98
N PRO A 421 -19.23 27.62 -23.82
CA PRO A 421 -20.55 28.12 -23.41
C PRO A 421 -21.41 26.99 -22.84
N THR A 422 -22.07 27.24 -21.71
CA THR A 422 -23.04 26.29 -21.16
C THR A 422 -24.30 26.33 -22.04
N PRO A 423 -24.81 25.19 -22.55
CA PRO A 423 -26.01 25.18 -23.38
C PRO A 423 -27.20 25.77 -22.63
N ALA A 424 -27.97 26.66 -23.27
CA ALA A 424 -29.25 27.10 -22.74
C ALA A 424 -30.26 25.94 -22.83
N VAL A 425 -30.92 25.62 -21.72
CA VAL A 425 -32.05 24.69 -21.73
C VAL A 425 -33.23 25.46 -22.33
N LEU A 426 -33.74 25.00 -23.48
CA LEU A 426 -34.94 25.58 -24.09
C LEU A 426 -36.17 25.16 -23.29
N ASN A 427 -37.00 26.12 -22.87
CA ASN A 427 -38.23 25.86 -22.12
C ASN A 427 -39.23 25.06 -22.97
N ALA A 428 -39.71 23.91 -22.47
CA ALA A 428 -40.75 23.14 -23.13
C ALA A 428 -42.14 23.79 -22.94
N VAL A 429 -43.17 23.27 -23.62
CA VAL A 429 -44.57 23.67 -23.36
C VAL A 429 -45.17 22.66 -22.37
N PRO A 430 -45.91 23.08 -21.33
CA PRO A 430 -46.48 22.16 -20.36
C PRO A 430 -47.50 21.19 -20.98
N THR A 431 -47.63 19.99 -20.42
CA THR A 431 -48.66 19.00 -20.79
C THR A 431 -49.84 19.10 -19.84
N LEU A 432 -51.04 19.37 -20.36
CA LEU A 432 -52.29 19.48 -19.58
C LEU A 432 -53.29 18.41 -20.04
N ILE A 433 -53.71 17.54 -19.11
CA ILE A 433 -54.67 16.47 -19.36
C ILE A 433 -55.90 16.70 -18.48
N VAL A 434 -57.07 16.69 -19.11
CA VAL A 434 -58.37 16.85 -18.46
C VAL A 434 -59.28 15.69 -18.87
N GLN A 435 -60.34 15.46 -18.10
CA GLN A 435 -61.26 14.34 -18.30
C GLN A 435 -62.71 14.80 -18.26
N ASP A 436 -63.50 14.28 -19.20
CA ASP A 436 -64.95 14.48 -19.28
C ASP A 436 -65.68 13.82 -18.10
N LYS A 437 -66.82 14.38 -17.74
CA LYS A 437 -67.62 13.87 -16.62
C LYS A 437 -69.12 13.91 -16.91
N THR A 438 -69.82 12.85 -16.54
CA THR A 438 -71.28 12.82 -16.52
C THR A 438 -71.77 12.86 -15.09
N ILE A 439 -72.74 13.74 -14.81
CA ILE A 439 -73.41 13.87 -13.51
C ILE A 439 -74.93 13.85 -13.69
N THR A 440 -75.66 13.54 -12.62
CA THR A 440 -77.12 13.63 -12.64
C THR A 440 -77.57 15.04 -12.21
N GLU A 441 -78.71 15.50 -12.70
CA GLU A 441 -79.29 16.80 -12.39
C GLU A 441 -79.37 17.04 -10.88
N GLY A 442 -78.74 18.12 -10.43
CA GLY A 442 -78.61 18.53 -9.03
C GLY A 442 -77.37 18.00 -8.31
N ASP A 443 -76.59 17.09 -8.89
CA ASP A 443 -75.37 16.59 -8.27
C ASP A 443 -74.29 17.71 -8.20
N PRO A 444 -73.57 17.86 -7.07
CA PRO A 444 -72.47 18.80 -6.98
C PRO A 444 -71.26 18.30 -7.79
N LEU A 445 -70.62 19.20 -8.55
CA LEU A 445 -69.36 18.92 -9.26
C LEU A 445 -68.38 20.09 -9.08
N ASP A 446 -67.19 19.80 -8.59
CA ASP A 446 -66.06 20.73 -8.67
C ASP A 446 -65.40 20.62 -10.04
N LEU A 447 -65.45 21.68 -10.83
CA LEU A 447 -64.84 21.71 -12.16
C LEU A 447 -63.31 21.49 -12.12
N ARG A 448 -62.64 21.79 -11.00
CA ARG A 448 -61.21 21.48 -10.85
C ARG A 448 -60.94 19.96 -10.77
N SER A 449 -61.93 19.16 -10.40
CA SER A 449 -61.78 17.69 -10.37
C SER A 449 -61.65 17.08 -11.77
N LEU A 450 -61.95 17.84 -12.83
CA LEU A 450 -61.77 17.41 -14.23
C LEU A 450 -60.30 17.42 -14.65
N ILE A 451 -59.40 18.03 -13.88
CA ILE A 451 -57.97 18.09 -14.19
C ILE A 451 -57.30 16.79 -13.76
N VAL A 452 -56.80 16.02 -14.71
CA VAL A 452 -56.09 14.75 -14.45
C VAL A 452 -54.64 15.04 -14.07
N SER A 453 -53.92 15.77 -14.92
CA SER A 453 -52.53 16.17 -14.68
C SER A 453 -52.18 17.47 -15.40
N ALA A 454 -51.23 18.22 -14.85
CA ALA A 454 -50.56 19.30 -15.56
C ALA A 454 -49.08 19.24 -15.20
N THR A 455 -48.20 18.92 -16.14
CA THR A 455 -46.78 18.71 -15.87
C THR A 455 -45.90 19.32 -16.93
N ASP A 456 -44.76 19.86 -16.53
CA ASP A 456 -43.73 20.35 -17.42
C ASP A 456 -42.38 19.69 -17.13
N LYS A 457 -41.51 19.59 -18.15
CA LYS A 457 -40.23 18.88 -18.04
C LYS A 457 -39.24 19.63 -17.15
N GLU A 458 -39.24 20.95 -17.22
CA GLU A 458 -38.32 21.81 -16.47
C GLU A 458 -38.94 22.27 -15.13
N ASP A 459 -40.26 22.48 -15.08
CA ASP A 459 -40.97 23.01 -13.91
C ASP A 459 -41.70 21.97 -13.04
N GLY A 460 -41.83 20.71 -13.49
CA GLY A 460 -42.47 19.64 -12.71
C GLY A 460 -44.01 19.73 -12.68
N ASP A 461 -44.64 19.45 -11.53
CA ASP A 461 -46.11 19.45 -11.40
C ASP A 461 -46.68 20.87 -11.31
N LEU A 462 -47.57 21.20 -12.24
CA LEU A 462 -48.22 22.49 -12.40
C LEU A 462 -49.74 22.44 -12.11
N LYS A 463 -50.27 21.31 -11.60
CA LYS A 463 -51.72 21.11 -11.42
C LYS A 463 -52.40 22.21 -10.62
N ASN A 464 -51.72 22.77 -9.63
CA ASN A 464 -52.25 23.87 -8.80
C ASN A 464 -52.26 25.23 -9.50
N LYS A 465 -51.48 25.40 -10.59
CA LYS A 465 -51.42 26.63 -11.39
C LYS A 465 -52.44 26.63 -12.54
N VAL A 466 -53.16 25.53 -12.78
CA VAL A 466 -54.20 25.44 -13.82
C VAL A 466 -55.37 26.38 -13.50
N GLN A 467 -55.77 27.15 -14.50
CA GLN A 467 -56.88 28.09 -14.45
C GLN A 467 -58.02 27.61 -15.33
N ILE A 468 -59.27 27.77 -14.85
CA ILE A 468 -60.47 27.59 -15.67
C ILE A 468 -60.68 28.90 -16.42
N THR A 469 -60.42 28.91 -17.72
CA THR A 469 -60.55 30.11 -18.55
C THR A 469 -61.95 30.26 -19.12
N ASN A 470 -62.69 29.15 -19.24
CA ASN A 470 -64.10 29.15 -19.60
C ASN A 470 -64.82 28.03 -18.87
N ASN A 471 -65.90 28.34 -18.14
CA ASN A 471 -66.71 27.34 -17.44
C ASN A 471 -67.91 26.85 -18.28
N GLY A 472 -68.00 27.20 -19.56
CA GLY A 472 -69.03 26.72 -20.48
C GLY A 472 -70.46 27.10 -20.09
N GLY A 473 -70.65 28.02 -19.14
CA GLY A 473 -71.97 28.29 -18.54
C GLY A 473 -72.53 27.12 -17.73
N PHE A 474 -71.66 26.27 -17.17
CA PHE A 474 -72.03 25.08 -16.41
C PHE A 474 -73.09 25.37 -15.33
N ASP A 475 -74.20 24.64 -15.41
CA ASP A 475 -75.32 24.70 -14.49
C ASP A 475 -75.78 23.26 -14.20
N ASN A 476 -75.50 22.78 -13.00
CA ASN A 476 -75.80 21.40 -12.61
C ASN A 476 -77.30 21.12 -12.44
N SER A 477 -78.15 22.15 -12.47
CA SER A 477 -79.62 22.02 -12.43
C SER A 477 -80.25 21.94 -13.82
N LYS A 478 -79.46 22.10 -14.89
CA LYS A 478 -79.95 22.07 -16.26
C LYS A 478 -79.30 20.92 -17.02
N VAL A 479 -80.16 20.09 -17.59
CA VAL A 479 -79.75 19.00 -18.47
C VAL A 479 -79.12 19.59 -19.73
N GLY A 480 -77.89 19.17 -20.03
CA GLY A 480 -77.11 19.77 -21.10
C GLY A 480 -75.67 19.27 -21.10
N SER A 481 -74.92 19.70 -22.12
CA SER A 481 -73.49 19.42 -22.26
C SER A 481 -72.72 20.73 -22.22
N TYR A 482 -71.73 20.82 -21.32
CA TYR A 482 -71.01 22.04 -20.99
C TYR A 482 -69.51 21.82 -21.23
N VAL A 483 -68.92 22.62 -22.13
CA VAL A 483 -67.50 22.53 -22.45
C VAL A 483 -66.71 23.49 -21.55
N ILE A 484 -65.84 22.93 -20.72
CA ILE A 484 -65.01 23.64 -19.75
C ILE A 484 -63.59 23.72 -20.30
N THR A 485 -63.04 24.91 -20.45
CA THR A 485 -61.67 25.12 -20.95
C THR A 485 -60.73 25.50 -19.81
N PHE A 486 -59.58 24.83 -19.79
CA PHE A 486 -58.51 25.01 -18.82
C PHE A 486 -57.25 25.53 -19.52
N SER A 487 -56.45 26.32 -18.81
CA SER A 487 -55.14 26.81 -19.26
C SER A 487 -54.11 26.70 -18.15
N VAL A 488 -52.87 26.39 -18.49
CA VAL A 488 -51.73 26.42 -17.58
C VAL A 488 -50.52 27.03 -18.28
N THR A 489 -49.88 27.98 -17.61
CA THR A 489 -48.65 28.64 -18.05
C THR A 489 -47.50 28.25 -17.13
N ASP A 490 -46.39 27.83 -17.71
CA ASP A 490 -45.17 27.48 -16.97
C ASP A 490 -44.36 28.73 -16.57
N ASN A 491 -43.23 28.56 -15.88
CA ASN A 491 -42.43 29.70 -15.43
C ASN A 491 -41.65 30.35 -16.59
N GLY A 492 -41.43 29.62 -17.69
CA GLY A 492 -40.82 30.14 -18.92
C GLY A 492 -41.79 30.89 -19.84
N GLY A 493 -43.08 30.92 -19.50
CA GLY A 493 -44.15 31.65 -20.21
C GLY A 493 -44.86 30.84 -21.29
N ALA A 494 -44.51 29.56 -21.50
CA ALA A 494 -45.22 28.70 -22.43
C ALA A 494 -46.54 28.23 -21.82
N THR A 495 -47.58 28.13 -22.66
CA THR A 495 -48.96 27.89 -22.21
C THR A 495 -49.61 26.73 -22.95
N ALA A 496 -50.32 25.88 -22.22
CA ALA A 496 -51.12 24.79 -22.77
C ALA A 496 -52.59 24.92 -22.37
N THR A 497 -53.48 24.58 -23.29
CA THR A 497 -54.93 24.63 -23.10
C THR A 497 -55.57 23.29 -23.42
N ALA A 498 -56.52 22.86 -22.60
CA ALA A 498 -57.31 21.64 -22.81
C ALA A 498 -58.77 21.88 -22.41
N SER A 499 -59.71 21.16 -23.01
CA SER A 499 -61.13 21.26 -22.65
C SER A 499 -61.71 19.91 -22.25
N ALA A 500 -62.57 19.92 -21.23
CA ALA A 500 -63.34 18.76 -20.79
C ALA A 500 -64.84 19.05 -20.93
N THR A 501 -65.61 18.03 -21.25
CA THR A 501 -67.06 18.09 -21.39
C THR A 501 -67.74 17.56 -20.14
N VAL A 502 -68.62 18.37 -19.54
CA VAL A 502 -69.51 17.94 -18.46
C VAL A 502 -70.92 17.73 -19.00
N THR A 503 -71.44 16.52 -18.88
CA THR A 503 -72.82 16.18 -19.29
C THR A 503 -73.71 16.03 -18.05
N VAL A 504 -74.80 16.80 -17.99
CA VAL A 504 -75.82 16.69 -16.94
C VAL A 504 -77.02 15.92 -17.48
N THR A 505 -77.33 14.77 -16.89
CA THR A 505 -78.47 13.91 -17.28
C THR A 505 -79.61 14.01 -16.27
N LYS A 506 -80.86 13.75 -16.68
CA LYS A 506 -82.02 13.83 -15.78
C LYS A 506 -81.94 12.80 -14.65
N LYS A 507 -82.46 13.19 -13.47
CA LYS A 507 -82.61 12.28 -12.33
C LYS A 507 -83.60 11.14 -12.65
N PRO A 508 -83.21 9.87 -12.53
CA PRO A 508 -84.11 8.75 -12.79
C PRO A 508 -85.23 8.68 -11.73
N THR A 509 -86.48 8.66 -12.18
CA THR A 509 -87.68 8.48 -11.36
C THR A 509 -87.92 6.99 -11.01
N PRO A 510 -88.43 6.64 -9.82
CA PRO A 510 -88.69 5.24 -9.43
C PRO A 510 -89.80 4.58 -10.28
N PRO A 511 -89.71 3.27 -10.58
CA PRO A 511 -90.59 2.60 -11.54
C PRO A 511 -91.95 2.18 -10.95
N THR A 512 -93.02 2.35 -11.73
CA THR A 512 -94.33 1.68 -11.55
C THR A 512 -94.52 0.66 -12.68
N PRO A 513 -94.74 -0.65 -12.42
CA PRO A 513 -94.95 -1.73 -13.42
C PRO A 513 -96.45 -2.13 -13.59
N PRO A 514 -96.86 -3.07 -14.49
CA PRO A 514 -96.64 -3.18 -15.95
C PRO A 514 -97.95 -3.53 -16.73
N GLU A 515 -98.03 -3.35 -18.07
CA GLU A 515 -98.99 -4.11 -18.89
C GLU A 515 -98.53 -4.32 -20.36
N LEU A 516 -97.94 -5.51 -20.58
CA LEU A 516 -97.98 -6.49 -21.70
C LEU A 516 -97.95 -6.08 -23.21
N GLU A 517 -96.77 -6.34 -23.82
CA GLU A 517 -96.43 -7.25 -24.96
C GLU A 517 -97.46 -7.61 -26.07
N PRO A 518 -97.03 -7.78 -27.35
CA PRO A 518 -96.25 -8.96 -27.83
C PRO A 518 -94.94 -8.60 -28.61
N GLU A 519 -93.83 -9.35 -28.45
CA GLU A 519 -93.39 -10.57 -29.18
C GLU A 519 -93.02 -10.29 -30.68
N VAL A 520 -91.89 -10.67 -31.28
CA VAL A 520 -90.87 -11.73 -31.05
C VAL A 520 -89.58 -11.44 -31.87
N GLU A 521 -88.44 -12.01 -31.43
CA GLU A 521 -87.35 -12.67 -32.22
C GLU A 521 -86.39 -11.83 -33.11
N SER A 522 -85.07 -12.03 -33.17
CA SER A 522 -84.14 -13.01 -32.55
C SER A 522 -82.68 -12.53 -32.70
N GLU A 523 -81.88 -12.93 -31.71
CA GLU A 523 -80.42 -13.20 -31.57
C GLU A 523 -79.59 -13.62 -32.81
N PRO A 524 -78.23 -13.84 -32.74
CA PRO A 524 -77.40 -14.05 -31.52
C PRO A 524 -76.01 -13.37 -31.42
N GLU A 525 -75.53 -13.34 -30.16
CA GLU A 525 -74.20 -13.70 -29.59
C GLU A 525 -72.88 -13.32 -30.31
N SER A 526 -71.82 -12.86 -29.64
CA SER A 526 -71.12 -13.62 -28.57
C SER A 526 -70.01 -12.79 -27.88
N VAL A 527 -69.75 -13.19 -26.64
CA VAL A 527 -68.64 -12.88 -25.70
C VAL A 527 -67.36 -13.68 -26.09
N PRO A 528 -66.24 -13.81 -25.32
CA PRO A 528 -65.59 -12.95 -24.31
C PRO A 528 -64.01 -12.93 -24.41
N ALA A 529 -63.38 -12.28 -23.42
CA ALA A 529 -62.18 -12.74 -22.67
C ALA A 529 -60.72 -12.58 -23.19
N THR A 530 -59.92 -11.89 -22.34
CA THR A 530 -58.56 -12.21 -21.82
C THR A 530 -57.33 -12.40 -22.72
N SER A 531 -56.19 -12.00 -22.13
CA SER A 531 -54.80 -12.54 -22.22
C SER A 531 -53.76 -11.79 -23.09
N GLN A 532 -52.69 -11.34 -22.42
CA GLN A 532 -51.28 -11.27 -22.89
C GLN A 532 -50.82 -12.67 -23.41
N PRO A 533 -49.60 -12.90 -23.98
CA PRO A 533 -48.46 -12.03 -24.29
C PRO A 533 -47.78 -12.31 -25.68
N GLU A 534 -46.61 -11.69 -25.93
CA GLU A 534 -45.45 -12.24 -26.69
C GLU A 534 -45.63 -12.42 -28.24
N GLN A 535 -44.68 -12.23 -29.16
CA GLN A 535 -43.21 -12.15 -29.20
C GLN A 535 -42.81 -11.65 -30.64
N PRO A 536 -41.63 -11.95 -31.21
CA PRO A 536 -40.62 -11.01 -31.72
C PRO A 536 -40.56 -11.01 -33.27
N GLU A 537 -39.56 -10.44 -33.94
CA GLU A 537 -38.33 -11.15 -34.30
C GLU A 537 -37.26 -10.19 -34.85
N GLN A 538 -36.04 -10.43 -34.38
CA GLN A 538 -34.72 -10.23 -35.02
C GLN A 538 -34.65 -10.96 -36.40
N PRO A 539 -33.52 -11.12 -37.14
CA PRO A 539 -32.08 -10.99 -36.81
C PRO A 539 -31.35 -10.16 -37.91
N GLU A 540 -30.02 -10.03 -38.08
CA GLU A 540 -28.84 -10.87 -37.87
C GLU A 540 -27.62 -9.93 -38.16
N GLN A 541 -26.55 -9.82 -37.33
CA GLN A 541 -25.30 -10.62 -37.30
C GLN A 541 -24.38 -10.40 -38.54
N GLN A 542 -23.03 -10.25 -38.51
CA GLN A 542 -21.90 -11.02 -37.95
C GLN A 542 -20.61 -10.13 -37.88
N GLN A 543 -19.66 -10.24 -36.92
CA GLN A 543 -18.56 -11.25 -36.69
C GLN A 543 -17.46 -11.25 -37.79
N ALA A 544 -16.15 -11.50 -37.62
CA ALA A 544 -15.15 -11.84 -36.57
C ALA A 544 -13.75 -11.44 -37.15
N GLU A 545 -12.55 -11.54 -36.56
CA GLU A 545 -11.85 -12.74 -36.05
C GLU A 545 -10.43 -12.43 -35.49
N ARG A 546 -9.82 -13.41 -34.78
CA ARG A 546 -8.53 -13.49 -34.04
C ARG A 546 -7.28 -13.78 -34.90
N VAL A 547 -6.05 -13.55 -34.35
CA VAL A 547 -4.86 -14.45 -34.48
C VAL A 547 -3.89 -14.34 -33.26
N VAL A 548 -3.20 -15.45 -32.93
CA VAL A 548 -2.15 -15.67 -31.89
C VAL A 548 -0.76 -15.89 -32.54
N LYS A 549 0.39 -15.48 -31.92
CA LYS A 549 1.69 -16.23 -31.94
C LYS A 549 2.86 -15.70 -31.07
N HIS A 550 3.55 -16.68 -30.47
CA HIS A 550 4.88 -16.93 -29.82
C HIS A 550 6.04 -15.89 -29.62
N LEU A 551 6.85 -16.19 -28.59
CA LEU A 551 8.21 -15.68 -28.21
C LEU A 551 9.35 -16.12 -29.16
N PRO A 552 10.53 -15.45 -29.06
CA PRO A 552 11.78 -16.15 -28.68
C PRO A 552 12.69 -15.40 -27.68
N LYS A 553 13.67 -16.12 -27.10
CA LYS A 553 14.83 -15.66 -26.30
C LYS A 553 16.10 -15.51 -27.16
N THR A 554 16.94 -14.51 -26.86
CA THR A 554 18.43 -14.43 -26.88
C THR A 554 18.79 -13.05 -26.28
N GLY A 555 19.81 -12.76 -25.46
CA GLY A 555 21.15 -13.30 -25.27
C GLY A 555 22.17 -12.24 -25.71
N SER A 556 22.66 -11.38 -24.81
CA SER A 556 23.98 -10.74 -24.97
C SER A 556 24.54 -10.21 -23.64
N THR A 557 25.77 -10.64 -23.41
CA THR A 557 26.68 -10.46 -22.28
C THR A 557 27.32 -9.08 -22.26
N THR A 558 27.37 -8.43 -21.11
CA THR A 558 28.41 -7.43 -20.83
C THR A 558 29.17 -7.82 -19.56
N THR A 559 30.47 -7.96 -19.72
CA THR A 559 31.49 -8.28 -18.72
C THR A 559 31.61 -7.20 -17.65
N PRO A 560 31.80 -7.53 -16.36
CA PRO A 560 32.18 -6.55 -15.35
C PRO A 560 33.70 -6.33 -15.40
N VAL A 561 34.11 -5.11 -15.72
CA VAL A 561 35.46 -4.61 -15.46
C VAL A 561 35.34 -3.55 -14.37
N LEU A 562 35.63 -3.92 -13.12
CA LEU A 562 36.60 -3.21 -12.28
C LEU A 562 36.74 -3.95 -10.93
N ALA A 563 37.80 -4.73 -10.82
CA ALA A 563 38.30 -5.25 -9.56
C ALA A 563 39.20 -4.20 -8.89
N SER A 564 39.21 -4.24 -7.55
CA SER A 564 40.17 -3.63 -6.62
C SER A 564 39.99 -2.14 -6.29
N ALA A 565 39.41 -1.86 -5.11
CA ALA A 565 39.84 -0.80 -4.18
C ALA A 565 38.90 -0.71 -2.96
N ILE A 566 38.99 -1.67 -2.03
CA ILE A 566 38.31 -1.59 -0.70
C ILE A 566 39.29 -1.88 0.46
N ALA A 567 40.50 -2.40 0.20
CA ALA A 567 41.47 -2.67 1.27
C ALA A 567 42.15 -1.40 1.84
N SER A 568 42.14 -0.27 1.12
CA SER A 568 42.88 0.94 1.49
C SER A 568 42.12 1.89 2.43
N LEU A 569 40.78 1.82 2.50
CA LEU A 569 39.98 2.65 3.42
C LEU A 569 40.10 2.19 4.89
N PHE A 570 40.26 0.88 5.12
CA PHE A 570 40.49 0.34 6.46
C PHE A 570 41.80 0.85 7.09
N ALA A 571 42.87 1.03 6.30
CA ALA A 571 44.16 1.46 6.82
C ALA A 571 44.14 2.88 7.39
N GLY A 572 43.53 3.85 6.69
CA GLY A 572 43.47 5.25 7.12
C GLY A 572 42.58 5.49 8.35
N LEU A 573 41.50 4.71 8.51
CA LEU A 573 40.62 4.83 9.68
C LEU A 573 41.20 4.12 10.92
N VAL A 574 41.96 3.04 10.73
CA VAL A 574 42.64 2.31 11.81
C VAL A 574 43.78 3.14 12.41
N GLU A 575 44.52 3.89 11.60
CA GLU A 575 45.52 4.85 12.11
C GLU A 575 44.86 5.95 12.96
N LEU A 576 43.64 6.38 12.62
CA LEU A 576 42.87 7.35 13.41
C LEU A 576 42.41 6.76 14.76
N VAL A 577 42.03 5.48 14.81
CA VAL A 577 41.68 4.77 16.06
C VAL A 577 42.93 4.60 16.95
N ALA A 578 44.10 4.35 16.36
CA ALA A 578 45.38 4.35 17.09
C ALA A 578 45.75 5.76 17.60
N ALA A 579 45.52 6.80 16.80
CA ALA A 579 45.76 8.19 17.19
C ALA A 579 44.79 8.69 18.28
N LEU A 580 43.52 8.29 18.26
CA LEU A 580 42.53 8.60 19.29
C LEU A 580 42.86 7.91 20.64
N LYS A 581 43.47 6.71 20.61
CA LYS A 581 44.04 6.08 21.82
C LYS A 581 45.28 6.82 22.34
N TYR A 582 46.04 7.48 21.47
CA TYR A 582 47.27 8.21 21.82
C TYR A 582 46.98 9.62 22.37
N LEU A 583 46.01 10.34 21.81
CA LEU A 583 45.61 11.70 22.21
C LEU A 583 44.93 11.81 23.58
N ARG A 584 44.60 10.69 24.24
CA ARG A 584 44.06 10.66 25.62
C ARG A 584 45.02 10.09 26.68
N LYS A 585 46.24 9.71 26.28
CA LYS A 585 47.31 9.33 27.22
C LYS A 585 48.23 10.49 27.60
N ASN A 586 48.04 11.67 27.01
CA ASN A 586 48.76 12.90 27.32
C ASN A 586 47.81 13.94 27.91
#